data_AF-A0A7W1JTN6-F1
#
_entry.id   AF-A0A7W1JTN6-F1
#
_cell.length_a   1.000
_cell.length_b   1.000
_cell.length_c   1.000
_cell.angle_alpha   90.00
_cell.angle_beta   90.00
_cell.angle_gamma   90.00
#
_symmetry.space_group_name_H-M   'P 1'
#
loop_
_entity.id
_entity.type
_entity.pdbx_description
1 polymer ?
#
loop_
_entity_poly.entity_id
_entity_poly.type
_entity_poly.pdbx_seq_one_letter_code
_entity_poly.pdbx_strand_id
1 'polypeptide(L)'
;MPPSEFIGLDNFRELAGDNIFLTSVRNSLLYIAFAVPLRLLGAVSLALLLHRRFRGVSAYRTSAYLPTVVPDVAYALLWLWIFNPLFGPMNLFLEAVGIGGPAWLTSPTAARSAIVIMGLFTIGEGFIVAMATRQDIPGELYE
;
A
#
# COMPACT_ATOMS: atom_id res chain seq x y z
N MET A 1 -19.61 30.29 -20.65
CA MET A 1 -20.15 29.03 -20.14
C MET A 1 -21.47 29.35 -19.46
N PRO A 2 -22.58 28.66 -19.79
CA PRO A 2 -23.82 28.87 -19.05
C PRO A 2 -23.62 28.54 -17.56
N PRO A 3 -24.36 29.18 -16.64
CA PRO A 3 -24.25 28.91 -15.21
C PRO A 3 -24.61 27.46 -14.91
N SER A 4 -23.85 26.83 -14.01
CA SER A 4 -24.15 25.48 -13.53
C SER A 4 -25.48 25.47 -12.77
N GLU A 5 -26.46 24.71 -13.26
CA GLU A 5 -27.74 24.53 -12.58
C GLU A 5 -27.66 23.40 -11.54
N PHE A 6 -28.35 23.57 -10.42
CA PHE A 6 -28.41 22.54 -9.39
C PHE A 6 -29.37 21.43 -9.81
N ILE A 7 -28.81 20.27 -10.15
CA ILE A 7 -29.55 19.09 -10.65
C ILE A 7 -29.81 18.02 -9.57
N GLY A 8 -29.70 18.37 -8.29
CA GLY A 8 -29.99 17.45 -7.19
C GLY A 8 -29.13 16.19 -7.20
N LEU A 9 -29.77 15.01 -7.25
CA LEU A 9 -29.11 13.70 -7.19
C LEU A 9 -28.93 13.02 -8.55
N ASP A 10 -29.24 13.70 -9.66
CA ASP A 10 -29.26 13.04 -10.97
C ASP A 10 -27.88 12.53 -11.41
N ASN A 11 -26.80 13.25 -11.06
CA ASN A 11 -25.42 12.76 -11.26
C ASN A 11 -25.17 11.41 -10.56
N PHE A 12 -25.70 11.20 -9.36
CA PHE A 12 -25.49 9.95 -8.62
C PHE A 12 -26.31 8.79 -9.21
N ARG A 13 -27.50 9.07 -9.76
CA ARG A 13 -28.30 8.07 -10.47
C ARG A 13 -27.63 7.64 -11.77
N GLU A 14 -27.07 8.61 -12.51
CA GLU A 14 -26.31 8.33 -13.73
C GLU A 14 -25.07 7.48 -13.41
N LEU A 15 -24.29 7.85 -12.39
CA LEU A 15 -23.13 7.08 -11.94
C LEU A 15 -23.49 5.66 -11.48
N ALA A 16 -24.64 5.48 -10.81
CA ALA A 16 -25.08 4.16 -10.36
C ALA A 16 -25.38 3.19 -11.51
N GLY A 17 -25.72 3.71 -12.70
CA GLY A 17 -25.91 2.92 -13.92
C GLY A 17 -24.63 2.70 -14.75
N ASP A 18 -23.53 3.39 -14.42
CA ASP A 18 -22.29 3.31 -15.16
C ASP A 18 -21.44 2.09 -14.74
N ASN A 19 -21.25 1.16 -15.67
CA ASN A 19 -20.44 -0.03 -15.47
C ASN A 19 -18.96 0.30 -15.14
N ILE A 20 -18.43 1.40 -15.66
CA ILE A 20 -17.06 1.85 -15.38
C ILE A 20 -16.95 2.31 -13.93
N PHE A 21 -17.92 3.10 -13.47
CA PHE A 21 -18.00 3.51 -12.07
C PHE A 21 -18.08 2.31 -11.13
N LEU A 22 -19.02 1.39 -11.37
CA LEU A 22 -19.19 0.19 -10.54
C LEU A 22 -17.94 -0.70 -10.52
N THR A 23 -17.27 -0.85 -11.67
CA THR A 23 -16.00 -1.59 -11.76
C THR A 23 -14.90 -0.91 -10.95
N SER A 24 -14.82 0.42 -10.99
CA SER A 24 -13.82 1.21 -10.26
C SER A 24 -14.04 1.10 -8.76
N VAL A 25 -15.29 1.26 -8.29
CA VAL A 25 -15.67 1.08 -6.89
C VAL A 25 -15.31 -0.32 -6.40
N ARG A 26 -15.64 -1.36 -7.18
CA ARG A 26 -15.27 -2.75 -6.84
C ARG A 26 -13.75 -2.93 -6.72
N ASN A 27 -12.98 -2.38 -7.65
CA ASN A 27 -11.52 -2.46 -7.61
C ASN A 27 -10.96 -1.74 -6.36
N SER A 28 -11.47 -0.55 -6.04
CA SER A 28 -11.07 0.20 -4.84
C SER A 28 -11.42 -0.55 -3.56
N LEU A 29 -12.61 -1.13 -3.46
CA LEU A 29 -13.02 -1.93 -2.31
C LEU A 29 -12.15 -3.18 -2.14
N LEU A 30 -11.86 -3.90 -3.23
CA LEU A 30 -10.94 -5.04 -3.20
C LEU A 30 -9.54 -4.61 -2.76
N TYR A 31 -9.02 -3.50 -3.29
CA TYR A 31 -7.74 -2.95 -2.86
C TYR A 31 -7.74 -2.67 -1.36
N ILE A 32 -8.74 -1.96 -0.84
CA ILE A 32 -8.86 -1.65 0.59
C ILE A 32 -8.94 -2.93 1.42
N ALA A 33 -9.77 -3.90 1.02
CA ALA A 33 -9.99 -5.14 1.74
C ALA A 33 -8.71 -5.98 1.91
N PHE A 34 -7.76 -5.92 0.97
CA PHE A 34 -6.47 -6.60 1.09
C PHE A 34 -5.38 -5.71 1.68
N ALA A 35 -5.24 -4.48 1.19
CA ALA A 35 -4.16 -3.60 1.57
C ALA A 35 -4.25 -3.17 3.03
N VAL A 36 -5.45 -2.84 3.55
CA VAL A 36 -5.60 -2.36 4.92
C VAL A 36 -5.23 -3.42 5.96
N PRO A 37 -5.79 -4.64 5.95
CA PRO A 37 -5.41 -5.67 6.91
C PRO A 37 -3.94 -6.04 6.81
N LEU A 38 -3.40 -6.13 5.58
CA LEU A 38 -2.02 -6.55 5.38
C LEU A 38 -1.02 -5.49 5.85
N ARG A 39 -1.33 -4.19 5.63
CA ARG A 39 -0.55 -3.07 6.19
C ARG A 39 -0.63 -3.03 7.70
N LEU A 40 -1.81 -3.23 8.28
CA LEU A 40 -2.00 -3.25 9.74
C LEU A 40 -1.22 -4.41 10.38
N LEU A 41 -1.36 -5.62 9.83
CA LEU A 41 -0.61 -6.80 10.28
C LEU A 41 0.89 -6.58 10.17
N GLY A 42 1.37 -6.03 9.06
CA GLY A 42 2.78 -5.70 8.86
C GLY A 42 3.29 -4.68 9.88
N ALA A 43 2.57 -3.58 10.07
CA ALA A 43 2.89 -2.53 11.03
C ALA A 43 2.96 -3.05 12.48
N VAL A 44 1.93 -3.78 12.92
CA VAL A 44 1.86 -4.34 14.28
C VAL A 44 2.94 -5.40 14.49
N SER A 45 3.12 -6.32 13.53
CA SER A 45 4.15 -7.36 13.62
C SER A 45 5.55 -6.75 13.74
N LEU A 46 5.83 -5.72 12.94
CA LEU A 46 7.11 -5.03 12.96
C LEU A 46 7.30 -4.22 14.25
N ALA A 47 6.24 -3.58 14.77
CA ALA A 47 6.25 -2.88 16.05
C ALA A 47 6.57 -3.83 17.21
N LEU A 48 5.96 -5.02 17.22
CA LEU A 48 6.24 -6.06 18.21
C LEU A 48 7.67 -6.59 18.09
N LEU A 49 8.15 -6.84 16.87
CA LEU A 49 9.51 -7.35 16.63
C LEU A 49 10.60 -6.33 17.03
N LEU A 50 10.43 -5.07 16.64
CA LEU A 50 11.39 -3.98 16.90
C LEU A 50 11.20 -3.29 18.25
N HIS A 51 10.30 -3.79 19.09
CA HIS A 51 10.16 -3.31 20.46
C HIS A 51 11.35 -3.73 21.33
N ARG A 52 11.84 -4.96 21.17
CA ARG A 52 12.97 -5.49 21.96
C ARG A 52 14.23 -4.66 21.67
N ARG A 53 14.93 -4.24 22.73
CA ARG A 53 16.21 -3.53 22.58
C ARG A 53 17.33 -4.53 22.25
N PHE A 54 17.73 -4.57 20.98
CA PHE A 54 18.90 -5.31 20.51
C PHE A 54 19.86 -4.39 19.73
N ARG A 55 21.12 -4.82 19.58
CA ARG A 55 22.14 -4.04 18.86
C ARG A 55 21.70 -3.83 17.41
N GLY A 56 21.59 -2.57 16.99
CA GLY A 56 21.16 -2.21 15.63
C GLY A 56 19.66 -1.96 15.45
N VAL A 57 18.83 -2.08 16.49
CA VAL A 57 17.37 -1.85 16.40
C VAL A 57 17.01 -0.48 15.80
N SER A 58 17.82 0.56 16.05
CA SER A 58 17.60 1.89 15.47
C SER A 58 17.68 1.89 13.95
N ALA A 59 18.60 1.12 13.35
CA ALA A 59 18.74 1.04 11.89
C ALA A 59 17.52 0.36 11.27
N TYR A 60 17.01 -0.72 11.88
CA TYR A 60 15.80 -1.41 11.42
C TYR A 60 14.55 -0.54 11.51
N ARG A 61 14.42 0.28 12.57
CA ARG A 61 13.32 1.26 12.69
C ARG A 61 13.40 2.31 11.58
N THR A 62 14.58 2.83 11.28
CA THR A 62 14.78 3.79 10.20
C THR A 62 14.44 3.18 8.84
N SER A 63 14.89 1.95 8.54
CA SER A 63 14.59 1.30 7.26
C SER A 63 13.10 1.01 7.09
N ALA A 64 12.39 0.68 8.16
CA ALA A 64 10.94 0.48 8.15
C ALA A 64 10.17 1.77 7.85
N TYR A 65 10.68 2.91 8.33
CA TYR A 65 10.05 4.20 8.15
C TYR A 65 10.43 4.87 6.82
N LEU A 66 11.63 4.59 6.32
CA LEU A 66 12.21 5.23 5.14
C LEU A 66 11.26 5.30 3.92
N PRO A 67 10.54 4.24 3.51
CA PRO A 67 9.68 4.29 2.34
C PRO A 67 8.49 5.23 2.49
N THR A 68 8.07 5.51 3.74
CA THR A 68 6.91 6.35 4.05
C THR A 68 7.24 7.84 3.96
N VAL A 69 8.52 8.21 4.05
CA VAL A 69 8.98 9.61 3.98
C VAL A 69 9.26 10.04 2.54
N VAL A 70 9.35 9.09 1.60
CA VAL A 70 9.59 9.38 0.19
C VAL A 70 8.36 10.12 -0.39
N PRO A 71 8.55 11.23 -1.12
CA PRO A 71 7.44 11.92 -1.78
C PRO A 71 6.67 11.00 -2.74
N ASP A 72 5.33 11.10 -2.76
CA ASP A 72 4.46 10.20 -3.53
C ASP A 72 4.83 10.11 -5.02
N VAL A 73 5.21 11.23 -5.63
CA VAL A 73 5.63 11.26 -7.04
C VAL A 73 6.91 10.46 -7.26
N ALA A 74 7.92 10.65 -6.40
CA ALA A 74 9.18 9.92 -6.49
C ALA A 74 8.97 8.42 -6.21
N TYR A 75 8.10 8.11 -5.25
CA TYR A 75 7.68 6.76 -4.92
C TYR A 75 7.03 6.06 -6.13
N ALA A 76 6.10 6.73 -6.81
CA ALA A 76 5.46 6.21 -8.01
C ALA A 76 6.45 5.96 -9.15
N LEU A 77 7.41 6.88 -9.39
CA LEU A 77 8.44 6.72 -10.42
C LEU A 77 9.38 5.53 -10.11
N LEU A 78 9.75 5.35 -8.84
CA LEU A 78 10.58 4.24 -8.40
C LEU A 78 9.87 2.90 -8.66
N TRP A 79 8.58 2.80 -8.33
CA TRP A 79 7.81 1.59 -8.61
C TRP A 79 7.52 1.37 -10.08
N LEU A 80 7.33 2.43 -10.87
CA LEU A 80 7.23 2.33 -12.32
C LEU A 80 8.48 1.67 -12.92
N TRP A 81 9.66 2.01 -12.40
CA TRP A 81 10.91 1.37 -12.76
C TRP A 81 11.00 -0.08 -12.25
N ILE A 82 10.65 -0.35 -10.98
CA ILE A 82 10.67 -1.71 -10.40
C ILE A 82 9.80 -2.68 -11.20
N PHE A 83 8.60 -2.24 -11.58
CA PHE A 83 7.62 -3.02 -12.32
C PHE A 83 7.76 -2.92 -13.84
N ASN A 84 8.84 -2.30 -14.33
CA ASN A 84 9.08 -2.26 -15.75
C ASN A 84 9.18 -3.69 -16.32
N PRO A 85 8.39 -4.04 -17.34
CA PRO A 85 8.32 -5.43 -17.80
C PRO A 85 9.59 -5.90 -18.53
N LEU A 86 10.41 -4.98 -19.05
CA LEU A 86 11.58 -5.28 -19.88
C LEU A 86 12.89 -5.34 -19.07
N PHE A 87 13.08 -4.40 -18.15
CA PHE A 87 14.34 -4.24 -17.40
C PHE A 87 14.10 -3.96 -15.91
N GLY A 88 12.89 -4.22 -15.42
CA GLY A 88 12.53 -4.02 -14.02
C GLY A 88 13.14 -5.08 -13.11
N PRO A 89 13.73 -4.68 -11.96
CA PRO A 89 14.24 -5.60 -10.95
C PRO A 89 13.27 -6.70 -10.52
N MET A 90 11.96 -6.39 -10.47
CA MET A 90 10.96 -7.37 -10.06
C MET A 90 10.87 -8.53 -11.06
N ASN A 91 10.86 -8.24 -12.36
CA ASN A 91 10.83 -9.28 -13.39
C ASN A 91 12.13 -10.07 -13.46
N LEU A 92 13.27 -9.39 -13.34
CA LEU A 92 14.58 -10.06 -13.27
C LEU A 92 14.65 -11.04 -12.07
N PHE A 93 14.10 -10.65 -10.92
CA PHE A 93 14.01 -11.52 -9.76
C PHE A 93 13.09 -12.71 -9.99
N LEU A 94 11.91 -12.49 -10.58
CA LEU A 94 10.97 -13.57 -10.92
C LEU A 94 11.59 -14.57 -11.91
N GLU A 95 12.27 -14.07 -12.94
CA GLU A 95 12.96 -14.91 -13.92
C GLU A 95 14.08 -15.73 -13.27
N ALA A 96 14.83 -15.15 -12.34
CA ALA A 96 15.88 -15.85 -11.60
C ALA A 96 15.34 -17.03 -10.77
N VAL A 97 14.09 -16.97 -10.32
CA VAL A 97 13.42 -18.08 -9.62
C VAL A 97 12.58 -18.96 -10.56
N GLY A 98 12.71 -18.78 -11.89
CA GLY A 98 12.05 -19.59 -12.91
C GLY A 98 10.62 -19.19 -13.24
N ILE A 99 10.16 -18.01 -12.82
CA ILE A 99 8.82 -17.50 -13.06
C ILE A 99 8.88 -16.42 -14.15
N GLY A 100 8.10 -16.60 -15.23
CA GLY A 100 7.93 -15.54 -16.23
C GLY A 100 7.26 -14.32 -15.61
N GLY A 101 7.96 -13.18 -15.61
CA GLY A 101 7.47 -11.94 -15.00
C GLY A 101 6.18 -11.43 -15.69
N PRO A 102 5.11 -11.09 -14.94
CA PRO A 102 3.89 -10.60 -15.54
C PRO A 102 4.06 -9.19 -16.08
N ALA A 103 3.17 -8.78 -16.99
CA ALA A 103 3.12 -7.41 -17.49
C ALA A 103 2.41 -6.50 -16.47
N TRP A 104 3.11 -6.17 -15.37
CA TRP A 104 2.58 -5.46 -14.20
C TRP A 104 1.76 -4.22 -14.51
N LEU A 105 2.17 -3.43 -15.50
CA LEU A 105 1.56 -2.13 -15.81
C LEU A 105 0.52 -2.18 -16.92
N THR A 106 0.45 -3.29 -17.68
CA THR A 106 -0.42 -3.40 -18.86
C THR A 106 -1.50 -4.48 -18.72
N SER A 107 -1.36 -5.39 -17.76
CA SER A 107 -2.38 -6.39 -17.45
C SER A 107 -3.23 -5.96 -16.23
N PRO A 108 -4.57 -5.94 -16.32
CA PRO A 108 -5.44 -5.53 -15.21
C PRO A 108 -5.21 -6.34 -13.92
N THR A 109 -4.98 -7.65 -14.04
CA THR A 109 -4.76 -8.52 -12.88
C THR A 109 -3.41 -8.25 -12.23
N ALA A 110 -2.37 -8.06 -13.05
CA ALA A 110 -1.02 -7.77 -12.56
C ALA A 110 -0.91 -6.34 -12.00
N ALA A 111 -1.66 -5.38 -12.54
CA ALA A 111 -1.72 -4.02 -12.02
C ALA A 111 -2.32 -3.97 -10.62
N ARG A 112 -3.36 -4.78 -10.34
CA ARG A 112 -3.92 -4.89 -8.99
C ARG A 112 -2.90 -5.40 -7.99
N SER A 113 -2.16 -6.46 -8.32
CA SER A 113 -1.13 -6.99 -7.42
C SER A 113 0.03 -6.01 -7.25
N ALA A 114 0.45 -5.32 -8.32
CA ALA A 114 1.47 -4.27 -8.25
C ALA A 114 1.08 -3.18 -7.23
N ILE A 115 -0.14 -2.63 -7.32
CA ILE A 115 -0.62 -1.58 -6.41
C ILE A 115 -0.72 -2.09 -4.95
N VAL A 116 -1.12 -3.35 -4.73
CA VAL A 116 -1.10 -3.95 -3.39
C VAL A 116 0.32 -4.05 -2.87
N ILE A 117 1.27 -4.58 -3.66
CA ILE A 117 2.69 -4.71 -3.28
C ILE A 117 3.28 -3.33 -2.93
N MET A 118 3.00 -2.30 -3.73
CA MET A 118 3.39 -0.91 -3.42
C MET A 118 2.87 -0.52 -2.03
N GLY A 119 1.56 -0.66 -1.79
CA GLY A 119 0.96 -0.29 -0.51
C GLY A 119 1.58 -0.98 0.72
N LEU A 120 2.20 -2.15 0.56
CA LEU A 120 2.87 -2.85 1.67
C LEU A 120 4.19 -2.23 2.12
N PHE A 121 4.83 -1.43 1.27
CA PHE A 121 6.07 -0.76 1.65
C PHE A 121 5.83 0.50 2.48
N THR A 122 4.61 1.06 2.47
CA THR A 122 4.25 2.27 3.24
C THR A 122 3.57 1.92 4.57
N ILE A 123 4.15 1.01 5.34
CA ILE A 123 3.64 0.64 6.69
C ILE A 123 4.19 1.52 7.82
N GLY A 124 5.05 2.49 7.52
CA GLY A 124 5.77 3.30 8.52
C GLY A 124 4.84 4.10 9.44
N GLU A 125 3.76 4.68 8.90
CA GLU A 125 2.78 5.44 9.70
C GLU A 125 2.10 4.54 10.74
N GLY A 126 1.55 3.41 10.27
CA GLY A 126 0.91 2.43 11.14
C GLY A 126 1.87 1.82 12.15
N PHE A 127 3.13 1.62 11.75
CA PHE A 127 4.19 1.13 12.63
C PHE A 127 4.51 2.12 13.77
N ILE A 128 4.61 3.42 13.47
CA ILE A 128 4.82 4.46 14.49
C ILE A 128 3.64 4.50 15.46
N VAL A 129 2.41 4.52 14.93
CA VAL A 129 1.21 4.50 15.76
C VAL A 129 1.19 3.26 16.66
N ALA A 130 1.43 2.07 16.10
CA ALA A 130 1.45 0.83 16.87
C ALA A 130 2.57 0.81 17.94
N MET A 131 3.74 1.37 17.65
CA MET A 131 4.80 1.53 18.65
C MET A 131 4.42 2.51 19.76
N ALA A 132 3.78 3.63 19.42
CA ALA A 132 3.32 4.62 20.39
C ALA A 132 2.22 4.06 21.30
N THR A 133 1.19 3.42 20.74
CA THR A 133 0.12 2.77 21.51
C THR A 133 0.67 1.77 22.52
N ARG A 134 1.70 0.99 22.15
CA ARG A 134 2.33 0.04 23.07
C ARG A 134 3.10 0.73 24.20
N GLN A 135 3.67 1.91 23.98
CA GLN A 135 4.37 2.66 25.02
C GLN A 135 3.40 3.29 26.04
N ASP A 136 2.17 3.57 25.62
CA ASP A 136 1.12 4.15 26.46
C ASP A 136 0.39 3.13 27.36
N ILE A 137 0.46 1.82 27.05
CA ILE A 137 -0.17 0.78 27.87
C ILE A 137 0.65 0.58 29.16
N PRO A 138 0.07 0.82 30.36
CA PRO A 138 0.76 0.61 31.62
C PRO A 138 1.23 -0.84 31.76
N GLY A 139 2.46 -1.04 32.25
CA GLY A 139 3.06 -2.38 32.42
C GLY A 139 2.29 -3.31 33.37
N GLU A 140 1.39 -2.76 34.19
CA GLU A 140 0.53 -3.47 35.15
C GLU A 140 -0.46 -4.44 34.49
N LEU A 141 -0.76 -4.30 33.19
CA LEU A 141 -1.67 -5.20 32.45
C LEU A 141 -0.96 -6.43 31.84
N TYR A 142 0.37 -6.49 31.91
CA TYR A 142 1.17 -7.60 31.40
C TYR A 142 1.70 -8.53 32.51
N GLU A 143 1.40 -8.22 33.77
CA GLU A 143 1.57 -9.08 34.96
C GLU A 143 0.28 -9.84 35.27
#